data_AF-R7IBH1-F1
#
_entry.id   AF-R7IBH1-F1
#
_cell.length_a   1.000
_cell.length_b   1.000
_cell.length_c   1.000
_cell.angle_alpha   90.00
_cell.angle_beta   90.00
_cell.angle_gamma   90.00
#
_symmetry.space_group_name_H-M   'P 1'
#
loop_
_entity.id
_entity.type
_entity.pdbx_description
1 polymer ?
#
loop_
_entity_poly.entity_id
_entity_poly.type
_entity_poly.pdbx_seq_one_letter_code
_entity_poly.pdbx_strand_id
1 'polypeptide(L)'
;MKETLALVQELIKRDIQYIHVSEKEFFQNARRGADDTRSRLDLIHETIAGKTALIGLGNLFTGDDFDKAIGTGWVELAATGRAVMLNPDLATLIREGHDSEIQTKLDPAKEASYHCPKVLWPRLPQ
;
A
#
# COMPACT_ATOMS: atom_id res chain seq x y z
N MET A 1 -5.43 -10.19 14.28
CA MET A 1 -6.14 -10.63 13.06
C MET A 1 -7.54 -11.11 13.36
N LYS A 2 -7.78 -11.93 14.39
CA LYS A 2 -9.12 -12.40 14.81
C LYS A 2 -10.26 -11.39 14.61
N GLU A 3 -10.17 -10.21 15.23
CA GLU A 3 -11.21 -9.18 15.16
C GLU A 3 -11.30 -8.54 13.76
N THR A 4 -10.15 -8.33 13.11
CA THR A 4 -10.09 -7.80 11.73
C THR A 4 -10.75 -8.75 10.74
N LEU A 5 -10.46 -10.05 10.81
CA LEU A 5 -11.03 -11.05 9.91
C LEU A 5 -12.54 -11.20 10.15
N ALA A 6 -12.98 -11.17 11.41
CA ALA A 6 -14.41 -11.15 11.74
C ALA A 6 -15.11 -9.90 11.16
N LEU A 7 -14.48 -8.72 11.26
CA LEU A 7 -15.01 -7.51 10.62
C LEU A 7 -15.09 -7.66 9.11
N VAL A 8 -14.05 -8.17 8.45
CA VAL A 8 -14.04 -8.40 7.00
C VAL A 8 -15.17 -9.33 6.58
N GLN A 9 -15.39 -10.43 7.32
CA GLN A 9 -16.50 -11.36 7.07
C GLN A 9 -17.88 -10.69 7.13
N GLU A 10 -18.08 -9.70 8.00
CA GLU A 10 -19.32 -8.94 8.06
C GLU A 10 -19.40 -7.87 6.95
N LEU A 11 -18.29 -7.22 6.60
CA LEU A 11 -18.25 -6.20 5.55
C LEU A 11 -18.58 -6.78 4.18
N ILE A 12 -18.04 -7.95 3.84
CA ILE A 12 -18.27 -8.60 2.53
C ILE A 12 -19.69 -9.18 2.35
N LYS A 13 -20.57 -9.06 3.37
CA LYS A 13 -22.01 -9.33 3.22
C LYS A 13 -22.76 -8.15 2.58
N ARG A 14 -22.14 -6.97 2.59
CA ARG A 14 -22.66 -5.75 1.95
C ARG A 14 -22.13 -5.66 0.54
N ASP A 15 -22.86 -4.94 -0.31
CA ASP A 15 -22.46 -4.66 -1.69
C ASP A 15 -21.44 -3.51 -1.75
N ILE A 16 -20.24 -3.76 -1.22
CA ILE A 16 -19.10 -2.84 -1.25
C ILE A 16 -18.16 -3.19 -2.39
N GLN A 17 -17.60 -2.18 -3.05
CA GLN A 17 -16.77 -2.38 -4.26
C GLN A 17 -15.31 -2.72 -3.94
N TYR A 18 -14.81 -2.30 -2.77
CA TYR A 18 -13.49 -2.69 -2.29
C TYR A 18 -13.32 -2.54 -0.78
N ILE A 19 -12.30 -3.19 -0.24
CA ILE A 19 -11.75 -2.94 1.09
C ILE A 19 -10.36 -2.36 0.91
N HIS A 20 -10.07 -1.23 1.57
CA HIS A 20 -8.76 -0.58 1.51
C HIS A 20 -8.03 -0.76 2.84
N VAL A 21 -6.88 -1.44 2.81
CA VAL A 21 -6.11 -1.79 4.00
C VAL A 21 -4.80 -1.01 4.02
N SER A 22 -4.72 -0.07 4.95
CA SER A 22 -3.50 0.71 5.20
C SER A 22 -2.64 0.00 6.24
N GLU A 23 -1.41 -0.33 5.86
CA GLU A 23 -0.41 -0.91 6.75
C GLU A 23 0.84 -0.02 6.85
N LYS A 24 1.68 -0.27 7.87
CA LYS A 24 2.99 0.39 7.94
C LYS A 24 3.88 -0.11 6.79
N GLU A 25 3.99 -1.43 6.64
CA GLU A 25 4.75 -2.11 5.58
C GLU A 25 3.80 -3.11 4.90
N PHE A 26 3.85 -3.23 3.57
CA PHE A 26 2.96 -4.11 2.80
C PHE A 26 3.14 -5.59 3.14
N PHE A 27 4.39 -6.03 3.32
CA PHE A 27 4.74 -7.44 3.57
C PHE A 27 4.75 -7.80 5.05
N GLN A 28 3.97 -7.10 5.88
CA GLN A 28 3.96 -7.38 7.32
C GLN A 28 3.08 -8.58 7.66
N ASN A 29 3.68 -9.51 8.39
CA ASN A 29 2.97 -10.65 8.93
C ASN A 29 1.98 -10.27 10.02
N ALA A 30 0.99 -11.14 10.20
CA ALA A 30 0.11 -11.07 11.36
C ALA A 30 0.94 -11.20 12.65
N ARG A 31 0.66 -10.34 13.64
CA ARG A 31 1.33 -10.42 14.95
C ARG A 31 0.64 -11.37 15.93
N ARG A 32 -0.67 -11.57 15.76
CA ARG A 32 -1.52 -12.40 16.63
C ARG A 32 -2.90 -12.65 16.01
N GLY A 33 -3.56 -13.69 16.50
CA GLY A 33 -4.96 -14.00 16.21
C GLY A 33 -5.19 -14.50 14.77
N ALA A 34 -4.15 -15.00 14.12
CA ALA A 34 -4.11 -15.79 12.90
C ALA A 34 -2.71 -16.43 12.82
N ASP A 35 -2.40 -17.14 11.74
CA ASP A 35 -1.05 -17.61 11.44
C ASP A 35 -0.08 -16.41 11.33
N ASP A 36 0.90 -16.34 12.23
CA ASP A 36 1.87 -15.25 12.33
C ASP A 36 3.05 -15.38 11.36
N THR A 37 3.09 -16.46 10.58
CA THR A 37 4.03 -16.64 9.47
C THR A 37 3.51 -16.03 8.16
N ARG A 38 2.23 -15.67 8.09
CA ARG A 38 1.56 -15.15 6.90
C ARG A 38 1.35 -13.65 6.95
N SER A 39 1.34 -13.03 5.76
CA SER A 39 1.01 -11.62 5.55
C SER A 39 -0.42 -11.32 5.99
N ARG A 40 -0.65 -10.13 6.55
CA ARG A 40 -2.02 -9.69 6.88
C ARG A 40 -2.88 -9.50 5.64
N LEU A 41 -2.31 -8.99 4.55
CA LEU A 41 -3.03 -8.82 3.28
C LEU A 41 -3.42 -10.16 2.66
N ASP A 42 -2.54 -11.16 2.73
CA ASP A 42 -2.83 -12.55 2.33
C ASP A 42 -4.03 -13.12 3.11
N LEU A 43 -3.99 -13.04 4.44
CA LEU A 43 -5.07 -13.53 5.30
C LEU A 43 -6.42 -12.80 5.05
N ILE A 44 -6.36 -11.48 4.78
CA ILE A 44 -7.55 -10.69 4.46
C ILE A 44 -8.08 -11.06 3.08
N HIS A 45 -7.22 -11.21 2.08
CA HIS A 45 -7.58 -11.62 0.72
C HIS A 45 -8.27 -12.98 0.72
N GLU A 46 -7.70 -13.97 1.42
CA GLU A 46 -8.32 -15.29 1.62
C GLU A 46 -9.72 -15.17 2.24
N THR A 47 -9.88 -14.28 3.23
CA THR A 47 -11.17 -14.07 3.91
C THR A 47 -12.20 -13.40 3.00
N ILE A 48 -11.77 -12.50 2.10
CA ILE A 48 -12.63 -11.85 1.11
C ILE A 48 -13.15 -12.86 0.09
N ALA A 49 -12.35 -13.87 -0.25
CA ALA A 49 -12.72 -14.96 -1.15
C ALA A 49 -13.31 -14.47 -2.49
N GLY A 50 -12.73 -13.41 -3.05
CA GLY A 50 -13.12 -12.84 -4.35
C GLY A 50 -14.46 -12.09 -4.38
N LYS A 51 -15.13 -11.86 -3.23
CA LYS A 51 -16.42 -11.15 -3.21
C LYS A 51 -16.33 -9.66 -3.49
N THR A 52 -15.18 -9.06 -3.25
CA THR A 52 -14.89 -7.64 -3.49
C THR A 52 -13.38 -7.46 -3.69
N ALA A 53 -12.93 -6.33 -4.21
CA ALA A 53 -11.50 -6.08 -4.40
C ALA A 53 -10.80 -5.71 -3.09
N LEU A 54 -9.55 -6.11 -2.93
CA LEU A 54 -8.65 -5.66 -1.88
C LEU A 54 -7.64 -4.65 -2.44
N ILE A 55 -7.62 -3.46 -1.86
CA ILE A 55 -6.59 -2.46 -2.10
C ILE A 55 -5.61 -2.50 -0.92
N GLY A 56 -4.36 -2.86 -1.18
CA GLY A 56 -3.30 -2.90 -0.15
C GLY A 56 -2.25 -1.82 -0.33
N LEU A 57 -1.76 -1.29 0.78
CA LEU A 57 -0.60 -0.38 0.78
C LEU A 57 0.27 -0.55 2.02
N GLY A 58 1.52 -0.12 1.89
CA GLY A 58 2.45 0.03 3.01
C GLY A 58 3.88 0.17 2.54
N ASN A 59 4.45 1.38 2.59
CA ASN A 59 5.84 1.66 2.21
C ASN A 59 6.24 1.21 0.78
N LEU A 60 5.31 1.24 -0.18
CA LEU A 60 5.63 1.01 -1.59
C LEU A 60 6.05 2.33 -2.27
N PHE A 61 7.19 2.35 -2.96
CA PHE A 61 7.72 3.54 -3.62
C PHE A 61 8.01 3.34 -5.10
N THR A 62 8.72 2.28 -5.47
CA THR A 62 9.22 2.09 -6.84
C THR A 62 8.34 1.15 -7.65
N GLY A 63 8.48 1.14 -8.97
CA GLY A 63 7.85 0.14 -9.84
C GLY A 63 8.16 -1.29 -9.37
N ASP A 64 9.42 -1.57 -9.02
CA ASP A 64 9.84 -2.85 -8.42
C ASP A 64 9.04 -3.23 -7.15
N ASP A 65 8.71 -2.26 -6.29
CA ASP A 65 7.90 -2.52 -5.08
C ASP A 65 6.47 -2.91 -5.48
N PHE A 66 5.89 -2.21 -6.46
CA PHE A 66 4.55 -2.50 -6.97
C PHE A 66 4.50 -3.85 -7.68
N ASP A 67 5.49 -4.19 -8.50
CA ASP A 67 5.58 -5.48 -9.18
C ASP A 67 5.66 -6.63 -8.18
N LYS A 68 6.48 -6.49 -7.12
CA LYS A 68 6.52 -7.47 -6.02
C LYS A 68 5.18 -7.57 -5.31
N ALA A 69 4.54 -6.43 -5.00
CA ALA A 69 3.28 -6.38 -4.27
C ALA A 69 2.14 -7.06 -5.07
N ILE A 70 1.98 -6.70 -6.35
CA ILE A 70 0.98 -7.28 -7.25
C ILE A 70 1.29 -8.76 -7.52
N GLY A 71 2.57 -9.10 -7.72
CA GLY A 71 3.04 -10.46 -7.97
C GLY A 71 2.74 -11.45 -6.85
N THR A 72 2.41 -10.97 -5.63
CA THR A 72 1.94 -11.84 -4.54
C THR A 72 0.57 -12.47 -4.80
N GLY A 73 -0.26 -11.83 -5.62
CA GLY A 73 -1.67 -12.19 -5.79
C GLY A 73 -2.56 -11.85 -4.58
N TRP A 74 -2.06 -11.14 -3.56
CA TRP A 74 -2.84 -10.81 -2.36
C TRP A 74 -3.76 -9.62 -2.55
N VAL A 75 -3.57 -8.80 -3.59
CA VAL A 75 -4.33 -7.57 -3.79
C VAL A 75 -4.64 -7.39 -5.28
N GLU A 76 -5.85 -6.90 -5.57
CA GLU A 76 -6.23 -6.51 -6.93
C GLU A 76 -5.63 -5.15 -7.30
N LEU A 77 -5.38 -4.29 -6.31
CA LEU A 77 -4.78 -2.98 -6.49
C LEU A 77 -3.76 -2.70 -5.38
N ALA A 78 -2.57 -2.27 -5.78
CA ALA A 78 -1.57 -1.73 -4.87
C ALA A 78 -1.63 -0.20 -4.87
N ALA A 79 -1.50 0.41 -3.70
CA ALA A 79 -1.58 1.86 -3.54
C ALA A 79 -0.38 2.42 -2.76
N THR A 80 -0.15 3.73 -2.92
CA THR A 80 0.83 4.47 -2.12
C THR A 80 0.34 5.90 -1.91
N GLY A 81 0.69 6.48 -0.76
CA GLY A 81 0.48 7.90 -0.49
C GLY A 81 1.80 8.66 -0.44
N ARG A 82 2.77 8.15 0.32
CA ARG A 82 4.06 8.83 0.56
C ARG A 82 4.91 8.96 -0.70
N ALA A 83 4.90 7.97 -1.58
CA ALA A 83 5.65 8.05 -2.81
C ALA A 83 5.09 9.12 -3.76
N VAL A 84 3.76 9.25 -3.85
CA VAL A 84 3.11 10.32 -4.65
C VAL A 84 3.39 11.71 -4.06
N MET A 85 3.44 11.83 -2.73
CA MET A 85 3.79 13.11 -2.08
C MET A 85 5.24 13.55 -2.35
N LEU A 86 6.16 12.62 -2.62
CA LEU A 86 7.54 12.91 -3.02
C LEU A 86 7.72 12.99 -4.55
N ASN A 87 6.82 12.38 -5.32
CA ASN A 87 6.91 12.25 -6.77
C ASN A 87 5.51 12.47 -7.36
N PRO A 88 5.11 13.72 -7.63
CA PRO A 88 3.78 14.03 -8.18
C PRO A 88 3.50 13.33 -9.53
N ASP A 89 4.55 12.96 -10.25
CA ASP A 89 4.58 12.25 -11.53
C ASP A 89 4.90 10.75 -11.40
N LEU A 90 4.80 10.17 -10.19
CA LEU A 90 5.16 8.77 -9.90
C LEU A 90 4.64 7.76 -10.93
N ALA A 91 3.38 7.88 -11.33
CA ALA A 91 2.77 6.95 -12.28
C ALA A 91 3.43 7.02 -13.67
N THR A 92 3.86 8.20 -14.09
CA THR A 92 4.62 8.41 -15.33
C THR A 92 5.99 7.77 -15.21
N LEU A 93 6.72 8.04 -14.11
CA LEU A 93 8.05 7.48 -13.88
C LEU A 93 8.03 5.94 -13.90
N ILE A 94 7.08 5.32 -13.21
CA ILE A 94 6.94 3.85 -13.19
C ILE A 94 6.59 3.32 -14.59
N ARG A 95 5.61 3.92 -15.26
CA ARG A 95 5.17 3.47 -16.60
C ARG A 95 6.30 3.52 -17.63
N GLU A 96 7.18 4.50 -17.52
CA GLU A 96 8.27 4.75 -18.47
C GLU A 96 9.59 4.07 -18.03
N GLY A 97 9.60 3.38 -16.88
CA GLY A 97 10.77 2.63 -16.39
C GLY A 97 11.85 3.50 -15.74
N HIS A 98 11.50 4.71 -15.30
CA HIS A 98 12.39 5.67 -14.65
C HIS A 98 12.47 5.47 -13.12
N ASP A 99 12.51 4.21 -12.66
CA ASP A 99 12.53 3.88 -11.24
C ASP A 99 13.71 4.50 -10.47
N SER A 100 14.85 4.69 -11.14
CA SER A 100 16.03 5.34 -10.55
C SER A 100 15.83 6.83 -10.21
N GLU A 101 14.80 7.46 -10.77
CA GLU A 101 14.48 8.87 -10.55
C GLU A 101 13.47 9.06 -9.40
N ILE A 102 12.85 7.97 -8.93
CA ILE A 102 11.86 7.99 -7.85
C ILE A 102 12.54 8.31 -6.52
N GLN A 103 12.09 9.39 -5.90
CA GLN A 103 12.53 9.80 -4.58
C GLN A 103 11.83 8.98 -3.51
N THR A 104 12.63 8.26 -2.72
CA THR A 104 12.14 7.43 -1.60
C THR A 104 12.28 8.14 -0.25
N LYS A 105 12.93 9.31 -0.22
CA LYS A 105 13.16 10.16 0.96
C LYS A 105 12.99 11.62 0.61
N LEU A 106 12.64 12.41 1.61
CA LEU A 106 12.57 13.86 1.52
C LEU A 106 13.98 14.42 1.32
N ASP A 107 14.16 15.16 0.23
CA ASP A 107 15.34 15.96 -0.07
C ASP A 107 14.97 17.45 0.08
N PRO A 108 15.43 18.13 1.13
CA PRO A 108 15.15 19.56 1.34
C PRO A 108 15.60 20.44 0.17
N ALA A 109 16.60 20.02 -0.63
CA ALA A 109 17.02 20.76 -1.81
C ALA A 109 15.96 20.73 -2.94
N LYS A 110 15.03 19.78 -2.90
CA LYS A 110 13.94 19.60 -3.85
C LYS A 110 12.57 20.07 -3.33
N GLU A 111 12.55 20.89 -2.27
CA GLU A 111 11.33 21.44 -1.67
C GLU A 111 10.29 21.90 -2.70
N ALA A 112 10.74 22.67 -3.70
CA ALA A 112 9.87 23.27 -4.70
C ALA A 112 9.20 22.26 -5.63
N SER A 113 9.75 21.05 -5.80
CA SER A 113 9.21 20.05 -6.75
C SER A 113 8.16 19.12 -6.14
N TYR A 114 8.03 19.06 -4.80
CA TYR A 114 7.10 18.13 -4.18
C TYR A 114 5.64 18.55 -4.28
N HIS A 115 5.36 19.85 -4.47
CA HIS A 115 4.00 20.40 -4.40
C HIS A 115 3.23 19.96 -3.14
N CYS A 116 3.95 19.61 -2.07
CA CYS A 116 3.43 19.00 -0.85
C CYS A 116 3.46 20.04 0.30
N PRO A 117 2.31 20.33 0.94
CA PRO A 117 2.25 21.26 2.07
C PRO A 117 3.22 20.88 3.21
N LYS A 118 3.96 21.87 3.74
CA LYS A 118 4.96 21.66 4.82
C LYS A 118 4.41 20.93 6.06
N VAL A 119 3.12 21.08 6.35
CA VAL A 119 2.46 20.37 7.47
C VAL A 119 2.48 18.84 7.31
N LEU A 120 2.61 18.33 6.08
CA LEU A 120 2.66 16.90 5.79
C LEU A 120 4.10 16.35 5.79
N TRP A 121 5.12 17.21 5.77
CA TRP A 121 6.52 16.79 5.67
C TRP A 121 6.98 15.86 6.80
N PRO A 122 6.54 16.02 8.07
CA PRO A 122 6.87 15.06 9.12
C PRO A 122 6.32 13.65 8.89
N ARG A 123 5.43 13.46 7.91
CA ARG A 123 4.90 12.15 7.49
C ARG A 123 5.68 11.55 6.32
N LEU A 124 6.57 12.30 5.68
CA LEU A 124 7.40 11.82 4.59
C LEU A 124 8.59 11.04 5.15
N PRO A 125 9.09 10.03 4.41
CA PRO A 125 10.33 9.37 4.76
C PRO A 125 11.48 10.39 4.79
N GLN A 126 12.36 10.25 5.79
CA GLN A 126 13.51 11.12 5.99
C GLN A 126 14.80 10.47 5.46
#